data_AF-A0AAW2GRS0-F1
#
_entry.id   AF-A0AAW2GRS0-F1
#
_cell.length_a   1.000
_cell.length_b   1.000
_cell.length_c   1.000
_cell.angle_alpha   90.00
_cell.angle_beta   90.00
_cell.angle_gamma   90.00
#
_symmetry.space_group_name_H-M   'P 1'
#
loop_
_entity.id
_entity.type
_entity.pdbx_description
1 polymer ?
#
loop_
_entity_poly.entity_id
_entity_poly.type
_entity_poly.pdbx_seq_one_letter_code
_entity_poly.pdbx_strand_id
1 'polypeptide(L)'
;MGLQISFIVILIISMFSPPLSAALTTFGKSNPQNQNPNPPPPPTPIGKARECRVDNDCIGIQNTTCMSDGRDGRTRCLCGDYTPPVNGACTNKFKALHASCNSDGECIDDAQCVVRNNTMGRRCYCREGFYEESPLYCNGCSSIFTLYTTILLAASLALGRFN
;
A
#
# COMPACT_ATOMS: atom_id res chain seq x y z
N MET A 1 30.57 8.47 28.65
CA MET A 1 30.66 7.60 27.45
C MET A 1 29.60 6.49 27.45
N GLY A 2 29.48 5.66 28.50
CA GLY A 2 28.49 4.56 28.53
C GLY A 2 27.02 5.00 28.56
N LEU A 3 26.69 6.06 29.30
CA LEU A 3 25.30 6.51 29.49
C LEU A 3 24.66 7.08 28.21
N GLN A 4 25.42 7.77 27.35
CA GLN A 4 24.90 8.30 26.09
C GLN A 4 24.61 7.21 25.06
N ILE A 5 25.42 6.15 25.03
CA ILE A 5 25.21 5.01 24.15
C ILE A 5 23.91 4.29 24.53
N SER A 6 23.60 4.21 25.83
CA SER A 6 22.33 3.66 26.33
C SER A 6 21.11 4.44 25.81
N PHE A 7 21.18 5.78 25.83
CA PHE A 7 20.07 6.62 25.33
C PHE A 7 19.83 6.45 23.83
N ILE A 8 20.89 6.34 23.04
CA ILE A 8 20.79 6.13 21.58
C ILE A 8 20.13 4.78 21.27
N VAL A 9 20.52 3.73 21.98
CA VAL A 9 19.93 2.38 21.80
C VAL A 9 18.44 2.36 22.19
N ILE A 10 18.05 3.04 23.27
CA ILE A 10 16.64 3.12 23.70
C ILE A 10 15.78 3.87 22.68
N LEU A 11 16.30 4.97 22.10
CA LEU A 11 15.58 5.72 21.07
C LEU A 11 15.35 4.91 19.80
N ILE A 12 16.35 4.13 19.37
CA ILE A 12 16.25 3.25 18.20
C ILE A 12 15.16 2.18 18.44
N ILE A 13 15.13 1.54 19.61
CA ILE A 13 14.13 0.49 19.93
C ILE A 13 12.71 1.06 19.95
N SER A 14 12.52 2.30 20.41
CA SER A 14 11.19 2.93 20.46
C SER A 14 10.58 3.22 19.08
N MET A 15 11.42 3.42 18.05
CA MET A 15 10.98 3.63 16.67
C MET A 15 10.50 2.35 15.98
N PHE A 16 10.90 1.17 16.49
CA PHE A 16 10.49 -0.13 15.95
C PHE A 16 9.25 -0.74 16.62
N SER A 17 8.59 -0.01 17.51
CA SER A 17 7.36 -0.48 18.14
C SER A 17 6.14 -0.11 17.28
N PRO A 18 5.45 -1.09 16.65
CA PRO A 18 4.22 -0.80 15.93
C PRO A 18 3.13 -0.34 16.92
N PRO A 19 2.35 0.70 16.61
CA PRO A 19 1.20 1.06 17.43
C PRO A 19 0.14 -0.05 17.33
N LEU A 20 -0.15 -0.70 18.45
CA LEU A 20 -1.25 -1.65 18.58
C LEU A 20 -2.58 -0.86 18.59
N SER A 21 -3.01 -0.40 17.42
CA SER A 21 -4.30 0.25 17.23
C SER A 21 -5.40 -0.81 17.11
N ALA A 22 -5.91 -1.28 18.24
CA ALA A 22 -7.15 -2.03 18.29
C ALA A 22 -8.33 -1.06 18.15
N ALA A 23 -8.81 -0.86 16.91
CA ALA A 23 -10.02 -0.10 16.65
C ALA A 23 -11.24 -1.04 16.59
N LEU A 24 -12.11 -0.98 17.61
CA LEU A 24 -13.46 -1.53 17.59
C LEU A 24 -14.28 -0.78 16.53
N THR A 25 -14.71 -1.46 15.46
CA THR A 25 -15.69 -0.89 14.51
C THR A 25 -17.07 -1.46 14.80
N THR A 26 -17.95 -0.61 15.32
CA THR A 26 -19.36 -0.92 15.58
C THR A 26 -20.15 -0.87 14.27
N PHE A 27 -21.00 -1.87 14.03
CA PHE A 27 -21.88 -1.92 12.86
C PHE A 27 -22.89 -0.75 12.86
N GLY A 28 -22.65 0.25 12.01
CA GLY A 28 -23.67 1.23 11.62
C GLY A 28 -24.47 0.72 10.43
N LYS A 29 -25.73 0.36 10.65
CA LYS A 29 -26.69 -0.04 9.61
C LYS A 29 -27.17 1.22 8.86
N SER A 30 -26.67 1.47 7.65
CA SER A 30 -27.19 2.55 6.80
C SER A 30 -28.38 2.09 5.95
N ASN A 31 -29.44 2.89 6.07
CA ASN A 31 -30.79 2.83 5.47
C ASN A 31 -30.80 2.71 3.93
N PRO A 32 -31.69 1.92 3.28
CA PRO A 32 -31.75 1.81 1.82
C PRO A 32 -32.75 2.81 1.24
N GLN A 33 -32.27 3.91 0.67
CA GLN A 33 -33.13 4.77 -0.13
C GLN A 33 -32.35 5.52 -1.22
N ASN A 34 -32.02 4.83 -2.31
CA ASN A 34 -32.26 5.37 -3.66
C ASN A 34 -32.13 4.26 -4.71
N GLN A 35 -33.25 3.92 -5.35
CA GLN A 35 -33.32 2.94 -6.41
C GLN A 35 -32.84 3.56 -7.72
N ASN A 36 -31.71 3.10 -8.23
CA ASN A 36 -31.38 3.19 -9.65
C ASN A 36 -31.73 1.83 -10.29
N PRO A 37 -32.47 1.76 -11.41
CA PRO A 37 -33.06 0.51 -11.92
C PRO A 37 -32.06 -0.38 -12.69
N ASN A 38 -30.80 -0.41 -12.29
CA ASN A 38 -29.87 -1.40 -12.83
C ASN A 38 -30.07 -2.74 -12.08
N PRO A 39 -30.19 -3.87 -12.79
CA PRO A 39 -30.34 -5.16 -12.15
C PRO A 39 -29.19 -5.39 -11.16
N PRO A 40 -29.47 -5.89 -9.94
CA PRO A 40 -28.41 -6.18 -8.98
C PRO A 40 -27.42 -7.16 -9.61
N PRO A 41 -26.10 -6.88 -9.55
CA PRO A 41 -25.12 -7.78 -10.11
C PRO A 41 -25.22 -9.17 -9.44
N PRO A 42 -24.96 -10.26 -10.18
CA PRO A 42 -25.09 -11.61 -9.67
C PRO A 42 -24.26 -11.77 -8.38
N PRO A 43 -24.78 -12.49 -7.37
CA PRO A 43 -24.03 -12.74 -6.14
C PRO A 43 -22.73 -13.45 -6.50
N THR A 44 -21.60 -12.86 -6.11
CA THR A 44 -20.28 -13.46 -6.27
C THR A 44 -20.24 -14.76 -5.47
N PRO A 45 -19.84 -15.90 -6.06
CA PRO A 45 -19.63 -17.13 -5.33
C PRO A 45 -18.63 -16.91 -4.20
N ILE A 46 -18.97 -17.42 -3.00
CA ILE A 46 -18.10 -17.39 -1.82
C ILE A 46 -16.74 -17.98 -2.21
N GLY A 47 -15.68 -17.18 -2.11
CA GLY A 47 -14.30 -17.60 -2.41
C GLY A 47 -13.81 -17.35 -3.84
N LYS A 48 -14.60 -16.75 -4.75
CA LYS A 48 -14.10 -16.26 -6.04
C LYS A 48 -14.32 -14.75 -6.18
N ALA A 49 -13.24 -14.03 -6.45
CA ALA A 49 -13.29 -12.61 -6.77
C ALA A 49 -14.09 -12.37 -8.07
N ARG A 50 -14.82 -11.25 -8.11
CA ARG A 50 -15.62 -10.82 -9.27
C ARG A 50 -14.71 -10.60 -10.47
N GLU A 51 -15.04 -11.15 -11.64
CA GLU A 51 -14.33 -10.83 -12.89
C GLU A 51 -14.63 -9.38 -13.32
N CYS A 52 -13.63 -8.70 -13.89
CA CYS A 52 -13.72 -7.31 -14.32
C CYS A 52 -12.96 -7.09 -15.62
N ARG A 53 -13.34 -6.09 -16.41
CA ARG A 53 -12.57 -5.58 -17.55
C ARG A 53 -12.03 -4.18 -17.28
N VAL A 54 -12.74 -3.39 -16.48
CA VAL A 54 -12.36 -2.04 -16.08
C VAL A 54 -12.57 -1.85 -14.58
N ASP A 55 -11.89 -0.88 -13.97
CA ASP A 55 -12.02 -0.57 -12.54
C ASP A 55 -13.47 -0.27 -12.11
N ASN A 56 -14.29 0.28 -13.01
CA ASN A 56 -15.71 0.53 -12.74
C ASN A 56 -16.53 -0.75 -12.50
N ASP A 57 -16.09 -1.92 -12.98
CA ASP A 57 -16.79 -3.18 -12.72
C ASP A 57 -16.67 -3.60 -11.25
N CYS A 58 -15.68 -3.07 -10.55
CA CYS A 58 -15.43 -3.28 -9.13
C CYS A 58 -16.21 -2.32 -8.23
N ILE A 59 -17.02 -1.41 -8.81
CA ILE A 59 -17.93 -0.55 -8.07
C ILE A 59 -18.89 -1.43 -7.24
N GLY A 60 -18.99 -1.12 -5.95
CA GLY A 60 -19.76 -1.87 -4.96
C GLY A 60 -18.93 -2.84 -4.12
N ILE A 61 -17.65 -3.05 -4.45
CA ILE A 61 -16.71 -3.82 -3.63
C ILE A 61 -15.65 -2.87 -3.09
N GLN A 62 -15.64 -2.64 -1.77
CA GLN A 62 -14.79 -1.62 -1.18
C GLN A 62 -13.30 -1.99 -1.27
N ASN A 63 -12.48 -0.99 -1.61
CA ASN A 63 -11.01 -1.08 -1.69
C ASN A 63 -10.50 -2.17 -2.66
N THR A 64 -11.23 -2.43 -3.74
CA THR A 64 -10.76 -3.32 -4.82
C THR A 64 -10.32 -2.57 -6.06
N THR A 65 -9.46 -3.21 -6.85
CA THR A 65 -8.99 -2.73 -8.14
C THR A 65 -9.11 -3.86 -9.16
N CYS A 66 -9.39 -3.52 -10.42
CA CYS A 66 -9.44 -4.49 -11.49
C CYS A 66 -8.01 -4.85 -11.93
N MET A 67 -7.56 -6.05 -11.57
CA MET A 67 -6.20 -6.50 -11.82
C MET A 67 -6.15 -7.97 -12.22
N SER A 68 -5.07 -8.36 -12.90
CA SER A 68 -4.86 -9.75 -13.32
C SER A 68 -4.55 -10.64 -12.13
N ASP A 69 -5.31 -11.72 -11.96
CA ASP A 69 -5.08 -12.74 -10.95
C ASP A 69 -3.90 -13.62 -11.37
N GLY A 70 -2.88 -13.73 -10.52
CA GLY A 70 -1.67 -14.51 -10.81
C GLY A 70 -1.90 -16.02 -10.99
N ARG A 71 -3.07 -16.54 -10.61
CA ARG A 71 -3.38 -17.98 -10.72
C ARG A 71 -3.68 -18.42 -12.15
N ASP A 72 -4.36 -17.58 -12.91
CA ASP A 72 -4.87 -17.92 -14.25
C ASP A 72 -4.86 -16.74 -15.23
N GLY A 73 -4.31 -15.59 -14.84
CA GLY A 73 -4.15 -14.41 -15.70
C GLY A 73 -5.46 -13.68 -16.02
N ARG A 74 -6.58 -14.04 -15.39
CA ARG A 74 -7.86 -13.38 -15.60
C ARG A 74 -7.98 -12.14 -14.73
N THR A 75 -8.57 -11.09 -15.27
CA THR A 75 -8.79 -9.84 -14.54
C THR A 75 -9.97 -9.96 -13.58
N ARG A 76 -9.72 -9.66 -12.31
CA ARG A 76 -10.68 -9.71 -11.22
C ARG A 76 -10.55 -8.50 -10.30
N CYS A 77 -11.63 -8.19 -9.60
CA CYS A 77 -11.65 -7.22 -8.51
C CYS A 77 -10.94 -7.82 -7.30
N LEU A 78 -9.66 -7.51 -7.17
CA LEU A 78 -8.81 -7.99 -6.10
C LEU A 78 -8.41 -6.84 -5.18
N CYS A 79 -8.02 -7.21 -3.97
CA CYS A 79 -7.44 -6.31 -3.00
C CYS A 79 -6.01 -5.91 -3.41
N GLY A 80 -5.45 -4.87 -2.79
CA GLY A 80 -4.07 -4.44 -3.04
C GLY A 80 -3.02 -5.52 -2.79
N ASP A 81 -3.37 -6.57 -2.05
CA ASP A 81 -2.56 -7.77 -1.77
C ASP A 81 -2.83 -8.95 -2.73
N TYR A 82 -3.54 -8.73 -3.85
CA TYR A 82 -3.94 -9.77 -4.83
C TYR A 82 -4.86 -10.86 -4.25
N THR A 83 -5.43 -10.63 -3.07
CA THR A 83 -6.40 -11.54 -2.47
C THR A 83 -7.83 -11.19 -2.88
N PRO A 84 -8.75 -12.18 -2.88
CA PRO A 84 -10.15 -11.91 -3.09
C PRO A 84 -10.75 -11.14 -1.90
N PRO A 85 -11.66 -10.19 -2.15
CA PRO A 85 -12.34 -9.44 -1.10
C PRO A 85 -13.17 -10.37 -0.22
N VAL A 86 -13.14 -10.15 1.10
CA VAL A 86 -13.91 -10.92 2.08
C VAL A 86 -15.16 -10.12 2.42
N ASN A 87 -16.35 -10.72 2.29
CA ASN A 87 -17.64 -10.05 2.51
C ASN A 87 -17.83 -8.75 1.70
N GLY A 88 -17.25 -8.68 0.49
CA GLY A 88 -17.39 -7.52 -0.40
C GLY A 88 -16.49 -6.33 -0.05
N ALA A 89 -15.46 -6.53 0.79
CA ALA A 89 -14.50 -5.49 1.13
C ALA A 89 -13.08 -6.04 1.31
N CYS A 90 -12.08 -5.20 1.02
CA CYS A 90 -10.69 -5.45 1.39
C CYS A 90 -10.35 -4.78 2.71
N THR A 91 -9.62 -5.50 3.56
CA THR A 91 -9.06 -4.98 4.81
C THR A 91 -7.94 -3.97 4.54
N ASN A 92 -7.12 -4.22 3.51
CA ASN A 92 -6.11 -3.28 3.06
C ASN A 92 -6.75 -2.10 2.31
N LYS A 93 -6.34 -0.89 2.70
CA LYS A 93 -6.73 0.36 2.05
C LYS A 93 -5.77 0.78 0.93
N PHE A 94 -4.56 0.22 0.95
CA PHE A 94 -3.53 0.50 -0.05
C PHE A 94 -3.80 -0.26 -1.34
N LYS A 95 -3.50 0.39 -2.45
CA LYS A 95 -3.59 -0.12 -3.81
C LYS A 95 -2.23 -0.64 -4.25
N ALA A 96 -2.24 -1.78 -4.93
CA ALA A 96 -1.07 -2.40 -5.52
C ALA A 96 -0.38 -1.49 -6.55
N LEU A 97 0.83 -1.85 -6.97
CA LEU A 97 1.49 -1.21 -8.10
C LEU A 97 0.65 -1.35 -9.38
N HIS A 98 0.75 -0.35 -10.26
CA HIS A 98 0.01 -0.22 -11.52
C HIS A 98 -1.51 -0.08 -11.40
N ALA A 99 -2.05 -0.10 -10.18
CA ALA A 99 -3.44 0.21 -9.89
C ALA A 99 -3.74 1.69 -10.15
N SER A 100 -4.95 1.97 -10.62
CA SER A 100 -5.46 3.35 -10.77
C SER A 100 -5.58 4.01 -9.39
N CYS A 101 -5.05 5.23 -9.28
CA CYS A 101 -4.98 5.99 -8.02
C CYS A 101 -5.38 7.46 -8.25
N ASN A 102 -5.79 8.13 -7.17
CA ASN A 102 -6.11 9.56 -7.20
C ASN A 102 -5.11 10.39 -6.39
N SER A 103 -4.64 9.84 -5.27
CA SER A 103 -3.68 10.43 -4.34
C SER A 103 -2.53 9.45 -4.02
N ASP A 104 -1.36 9.99 -3.68
CA ASP A 104 -0.20 9.20 -3.24
C ASP A 104 -0.50 8.33 -2.02
N GLY A 105 -1.37 8.81 -1.11
CA GLY A 105 -1.72 8.09 0.12
C GLY A 105 -2.59 6.84 -0.09
N GLU A 106 -3.02 6.59 -1.33
CA GLU A 106 -3.73 5.35 -1.69
C GLU A 106 -2.76 4.25 -2.13
N CYS A 107 -1.52 4.58 -2.47
CA CYS A 107 -0.53 3.62 -2.92
C CYS A 107 0.16 2.93 -1.73
N ILE A 108 0.76 1.76 -1.97
CA ILE A 108 1.64 1.10 -1.01
C ILE A 108 2.83 1.99 -0.59
N ASP A 109 3.50 1.59 0.49
CA ASP A 109 4.70 2.26 0.96
C ASP A 109 5.76 2.39 -0.14
N ASP A 110 6.47 3.52 -0.12
CA ASP A 110 7.49 3.91 -1.11
C ASP A 110 6.99 4.01 -2.57
N ALA A 111 5.67 4.04 -2.78
CA ALA A 111 5.04 4.36 -4.06
C ALA A 111 4.46 5.79 -4.10
N GLN A 112 4.14 6.24 -5.30
CA GLN A 112 3.55 7.53 -5.62
C GLN A 112 2.56 7.41 -6.78
N CYS A 113 1.56 8.28 -6.79
CA CYS A 113 0.47 8.28 -7.75
C CYS A 113 0.77 9.24 -8.92
N VAL A 114 1.35 8.71 -10.00
CA VAL A 114 1.85 9.53 -11.12
C VAL A 114 1.31 9.05 -12.47
N VAL A 115 1.29 9.96 -13.45
CA VAL A 115 0.98 9.63 -14.85
C VAL A 115 2.28 9.31 -15.57
N ARG A 116 2.54 8.04 -15.85
CA ARG A 116 3.70 7.62 -16.67
C ARG A 116 3.36 7.54 -18.16
N ASN A 117 2.10 7.21 -18.47
CA ASN A 117 1.59 7.13 -19.84
C ASN A 117 0.29 7.92 -19.92
N ASN A 118 0.25 8.93 -20.79
CA ASN A 118 -0.87 9.87 -20.90
C ASN A 118 -2.22 9.21 -21.23
N THR A 119 -2.22 7.98 -21.76
CA THR A 119 -3.43 7.24 -22.12
C THR A 119 -4.00 6.38 -20.97
N MET A 120 -3.22 6.09 -19.93
CA MET A 120 -3.58 5.09 -18.90
C MET A 120 -3.98 5.68 -17.54
N GLY A 121 -4.06 7.02 -17.44
CA GLY A 121 -4.39 7.73 -16.21
C GLY A 121 -3.28 7.71 -15.16
N ARG A 122 -3.61 8.18 -13.96
CA ARG A 122 -2.72 8.14 -12.78
C ARG A 122 -2.69 6.74 -12.19
N ARG A 123 -1.49 6.21 -11.94
CA ARG A 123 -1.29 4.88 -11.37
C ARG A 123 -0.19 4.89 -10.31
N CYS A 124 -0.24 3.92 -9.40
CA CYS A 124 0.78 3.75 -8.38
C CYS A 124 2.07 3.19 -8.99
N TYR A 125 3.17 3.92 -8.82
CA TYR A 125 4.52 3.51 -9.22
C TYR A 125 5.49 3.73 -8.07
N CYS A 126 6.56 2.94 -8.01
CA CYS A 126 7.62 3.18 -7.04
C CYS A 126 8.21 4.58 -7.19
N ARG A 127 8.54 5.21 -6.06
CA ARG A 127 9.26 6.49 -6.01
C ARG A 127 10.64 6.35 -6.60
N GLU A 128 11.24 7.48 -6.96
CA GLU A 128 12.62 7.51 -7.46
C GLU A 128 13.59 6.89 -6.44
N GLY A 129 14.48 6.02 -6.92
CA GLY A 129 15.40 5.26 -6.07
C GLY A 129 14.85 3.93 -5.54
N PHE A 130 13.57 3.62 -5.80
CA PHE A 130 12.96 2.32 -5.54
C PHE A 130 12.62 1.61 -6.84
N TYR A 131 12.67 0.28 -6.82
CA TYR A 131 12.33 -0.60 -7.92
C TYR A 131 11.24 -1.59 -7.50
N GLU A 132 10.46 -2.03 -8.49
CA GLU A 132 9.42 -3.03 -8.30
C GLU A 132 10.08 -4.42 -8.26
N GLU A 133 10.07 -5.06 -7.09
CA GLU A 133 10.50 -6.45 -6.94
C GLU A 133 9.29 -7.39 -6.94
N SER A 134 8.19 -6.94 -6.36
CA SER A 134 6.90 -7.58 -6.48
C SER A 134 5.80 -6.53 -6.63
N PRO A 135 4.60 -6.91 -7.07
CA PRO A 135 3.50 -5.96 -7.24
C PRO A 135 3.00 -5.31 -5.93
N LEU A 136 3.51 -5.81 -4.79
CA LEU A 136 3.03 -5.53 -3.43
C LEU A 136 3.98 -4.64 -2.63
N TYR A 137 5.23 -4.50 -3.06
CA TYR A 137 6.22 -3.69 -2.35
C TYR A 137 7.25 -3.12 -3.33
N CYS A 138 7.68 -1.91 -3.04
CA CYS A 138 8.81 -1.26 -3.68
C CYS A 138 10.06 -1.51 -2.85
N ASN A 139 11.10 -2.06 -3.46
CA ASN A 139 12.39 -2.26 -2.80
C ASN A 139 13.40 -1.25 -3.28
N GLY A 140 14.27 -0.82 -2.37
CA GLY A 140 15.25 0.21 -2.67
C GLY A 140 15.62 0.97 -1.42
N CYS A 141 16.52 1.92 -1.58
CA CYS A 141 16.90 2.82 -0.51
C CYS A 141 16.94 4.22 -1.10
N SER A 142 16.27 5.16 -0.44
CA SER A 142 16.36 6.56 -0.81
C SER A 142 17.80 7.02 -0.52
N SER A 143 18.63 7.02 -1.57
CA SER A 143 20.10 7.17 -1.54
C SER A 143 20.60 8.35 -0.70
N ILE A 144 19.76 9.39 -0.56
CA ILE A 144 20.06 10.61 0.18
C ILE A 144 20.23 10.34 1.68
N PHE A 145 19.32 9.58 2.31
CA PHE A 145 19.36 9.34 3.75
C PHE A 145 20.51 8.42 4.15
N THR A 146 20.85 7.44 3.32
CA THR A 146 21.99 6.54 3.51
C THR A 146 23.31 7.27 3.37
N LEU A 147 23.44 8.20 2.41
CA LEU A 147 24.61 9.07 2.27
C LEU A 147 24.82 9.96 3.50
N TYR A 148 23.78 10.63 3.98
CA TYR A 148 23.91 11.49 5.16
C TYR A 148 24.25 10.71 6.44
N THR A 149 23.61 9.57 6.66
CA THR A 149 23.88 8.73 7.85
C THR A 149 25.29 8.12 7.81
N THR A 150 25.76 7.66 6.66
CA THR A 150 27.13 7.14 6.51
C THR A 150 28.19 8.23 6.69
N ILE A 151 27.97 9.43 6.17
CA ILE A 151 28.88 10.58 6.39
C ILE A 151 28.93 10.95 7.88
N LEU A 152 27.79 11.02 8.56
CA LEU A 152 27.74 11.32 10.00
C LEU A 152 28.43 10.25 10.85
N LEU A 153 28.24 8.97 10.51
CA LEU A 153 28.95 7.85 11.14
C LEU A 153 30.47 7.90 10.91
N ALA A 154 30.90 8.19 9.69
CA ALA A 154 32.32 8.34 9.38
C ALA A 154 32.94 9.54 10.10
N ALA A 155 32.24 10.67 10.17
CA ALA A 155 32.70 11.87 10.86
C ALA A 155 32.84 11.65 12.37
N SER A 156 31.89 10.94 12.99
CA SER A 156 31.93 10.61 14.42
C SER A 156 33.02 9.60 14.76
N LEU A 157 33.28 8.61 13.89
CA LEU A 157 34.43 7.69 14.03
C LEU A 157 35.76 8.40 13.85
N ALA A 158 35.86 9.35 12.90
CA ALA A 158 37.07 10.15 12.70
C ALA A 158 37.33 11.04 13.93
N LEU A 159 36.34 11.79 14.39
CA LEU A 159 36.46 12.68 15.56
C LEU A 159 36.70 11.90 16.86
N GLY A 160 36.08 10.74 17.04
CA GLY A 160 36.32 9.85 18.18
C GLY A 160 37.69 9.18 18.18
N ARG A 161 38.43 9.22 17.05
CA ARG A 161 39.81 8.73 16.94
C ARG A 161 40.85 9.83 17.24
N PHE A 162 40.44 11.10 17.25
CA PHE A 162 41.29 12.26 17.53
C PHE A 162 41.12 12.83 18.94
N ASN A 163 40.34 12.16 19.81
CA ASN A 163 40.14 12.50 21.22
C ASN A 163 40.34 11.25 22.10
#